data_AF-A0AA35S382-F1
#
_entry.id   AF-A0AA35S382-F1
#
_cell.length_a   1.000
_cell.length_b   1.000
_cell.length_c   1.000
_cell.angle_alpha   90.00
_cell.angle_beta   90.00
_cell.angle_gamma   90.00
#
_symmetry.space_group_name_H-M   'P 1'
#
loop_
_entity.id
_entity.type
_entity.pdbx_description
1 polymer ?
#
loop_
_entity_poly.entity_id
_entity_poly.type
_entity_poly.pdbx_seq_one_letter_code
_entity_poly.pdbx_strand_id
1 'polypeptide(L)'
;MQVLLGISFLLLVQIVVVTGQQCSEEGVVRLADGVSAEGVGVYGRVEICINQQWGTVCDGGWDVAEARIACSQLGAFDFAIALTEYGGGSGLIHYFSCAGNENGLLNCSSDLDVDYCYHSRDVGVLCYYGWFIDLRDHI
;
A
#
# COMPACT_ATOMS: atom_id res chain seq x y z
N MET A 1 10.71 43.06 37.96
CA MET A 1 10.77 43.55 36.57
C MET A 1 11.87 42.74 35.87
N GLN A 2 11.56 41.48 35.53
CA GLN A 2 11.08 41.03 34.21
C GLN A 2 12.20 40.92 33.16
N VAL A 3 12.59 39.64 32.94
CA VAL A 3 12.78 38.95 31.65
C VAL A 3 13.90 39.41 30.73
N LEU A 4 15.02 38.66 30.65
CA LEU A 4 15.93 38.62 29.49
C LEU A 4 16.87 37.38 29.45
N LEU A 5 16.44 36.22 29.98
CA LEU A 5 17.18 34.94 29.85
C LEU A 5 16.29 33.83 29.26
N GLY A 6 15.59 34.14 28.16
CA GLY A 6 14.57 33.23 27.62
C GLY A 6 14.47 33.17 26.10
N ILE A 7 15.51 33.59 25.34
CA ILE A 7 15.45 33.61 23.86
C ILE A 7 16.62 32.84 23.21
N SER A 8 17.28 31.94 23.95
CA SER A 8 18.30 31.03 23.37
C SER A 8 17.96 29.55 23.52
N PHE A 9 16.73 29.22 23.94
CA PHE A 9 16.26 27.82 24.07
C PHE A 9 14.97 27.54 23.28
N LEU A 10 14.42 28.54 22.59
CA LEU A 10 13.20 28.45 21.77
C LEU A 10 13.48 28.37 20.25
N LEU A 11 14.75 28.34 19.82
CA LEU A 11 15.12 28.10 18.41
C LEU A 11 15.55 26.65 18.13
N LEU A 12 15.55 25.80 19.16
CA LEU A 12 15.53 24.35 19.00
C LEU A 12 14.15 23.80 19.35
N VAL A 13 13.09 24.60 19.15
CA VAL A 13 11.75 24.03 18.92
C VAL A 13 11.95 23.06 17.78
N GLN A 14 11.78 21.79 18.10
CA GLN A 14 11.81 20.67 17.20
C GLN A 14 11.11 21.06 15.90
N ILE A 15 11.88 21.44 14.88
CA ILE A 15 11.50 21.21 13.49
C ILE A 15 11.70 19.70 13.30
N VAL A 16 10.98 18.90 14.07
CA VAL A 16 10.40 17.72 13.48
C VAL A 16 9.24 18.33 12.72
N VAL A 17 9.46 18.61 11.44
CA VAL A 17 8.35 18.61 10.51
C VAL A 17 7.79 17.19 10.64
N VAL A 18 6.85 16.95 11.56
CA VAL A 18 5.98 15.78 11.48
C VAL A 18 5.00 16.14 10.38
N THR A 19 5.50 16.15 9.13
CA THR A 19 4.67 16.01 7.94
C THR A 19 4.07 14.63 8.06
N GLY A 20 2.90 14.56 8.70
CA GLY A 20 2.21 13.33 9.09
C GLY A 20 1.68 12.48 7.92
N GLN A 21 2.36 12.46 6.78
CA GLN A 21 1.96 11.75 5.57
C GLN A 21 3.16 11.16 4.81
N GLN A 22 4.39 11.31 5.30
CA GLN A 22 5.56 10.77 4.60
C GLN A 22 5.80 9.33 5.01
N CYS A 23 5.93 8.46 4.01
CA CYS A 23 6.44 7.12 4.19
C CYS A 23 7.97 7.12 4.18
N SER A 24 8.57 6.20 4.93
CA SER A 24 10.01 6.17 5.19
C SER A 24 10.79 5.25 4.27
N GLU A 25 10.12 4.30 3.60
CA GLU A 25 10.75 3.23 2.82
C GLU A 25 10.14 3.18 1.42
N GLU A 26 10.98 3.15 0.39
CA GLU A 26 10.54 3.14 -1.01
C GLU A 26 9.94 1.77 -1.39
N GLY A 27 8.80 1.78 -2.07
CA GLY A 27 8.13 0.58 -2.58
C GLY A 27 7.40 -0.25 -1.54
N VAL A 28 7.33 0.19 -0.27
CA VAL A 28 6.53 -0.50 0.74
C VAL A 28 5.05 -0.35 0.44
N VAL A 29 4.31 -1.43 0.67
CA VAL A 29 2.87 -1.52 0.45
C VAL A 29 2.16 -1.47 1.79
N ARG A 30 1.04 -0.76 1.85
CA ARG A 30 0.08 -0.82 2.95
C ARG A 30 -1.33 -1.04 2.42
N LEU A 31 -2.21 -1.49 3.31
CA LEU A 31 -3.64 -1.55 3.04
C LEU A 31 -4.35 -0.40 3.76
N ALA A 32 -5.13 0.37 3.01
CA ALA A 32 -5.99 1.42 3.55
C ALA A 32 -7.46 0.98 3.56
N ASP A 33 -8.22 1.49 4.54
CA ASP A 33 -9.65 1.17 4.78
C ASP A 33 -9.96 -0.33 4.89
N GLY A 34 -8.93 -1.12 5.17
CA GLY A 34 -8.95 -2.56 5.22
C GLY A 34 -9.34 -3.13 6.57
N VAL A 35 -9.72 -4.41 6.59
CA VAL A 35 -9.92 -5.17 7.83
C VAL A 35 -8.98 -6.36 7.83
N SER A 36 -8.34 -6.58 8.98
CA SER A 36 -7.53 -7.76 9.26
C SER A 36 -8.29 -8.70 10.19
N ALA A 37 -8.33 -9.97 9.85
CA ALA A 37 -8.75 -11.03 10.75
C ALA A 37 -7.54 -11.91 11.06
N GLU A 38 -7.12 -11.91 12.32
CA GLU A 38 -5.97 -12.69 12.78
C GLU A 38 -6.13 -14.16 12.38
N GLY A 39 -5.10 -14.70 11.72
CA GLY A 39 -5.09 -16.09 11.28
C GLY A 39 -5.98 -16.41 10.08
N VAL A 40 -6.67 -15.42 9.49
CA VAL A 40 -7.50 -15.62 8.30
C VAL A 40 -6.89 -14.88 7.11
N GLY A 41 -6.72 -13.57 7.25
CA GLY A 41 -6.26 -12.75 6.13
C GLY A 41 -6.48 -11.25 6.36
N VAL A 42 -6.09 -10.49 5.36
CA VAL A 42 -6.21 -9.03 5.33
C VAL A 42 -6.77 -8.60 3.98
N TYR A 43 -7.62 -7.58 3.95
CA TYR A 43 -8.04 -6.97 2.70
C TYR A 43 -8.08 -5.46 2.85
N GLY A 44 -7.99 -4.74 1.73
CA GLY A 44 -8.06 -3.28 1.69
C GLY A 44 -7.57 -2.71 0.37
N ARG A 45 -7.66 -1.38 0.23
CA ARG A 45 -7.08 -0.65 -0.90
C ARG A 45 -5.56 -0.74 -0.86
N VAL A 46 -4.93 -0.99 -2.00
CA VAL A 46 -3.47 -1.00 -2.10
C VAL A 46 -2.95 0.43 -2.22
N GLU A 47 -2.08 0.80 -1.29
CA GLU A 47 -1.29 2.02 -1.37
C GLU A 47 0.20 1.68 -1.32
N ILE A 48 1.00 2.40 -2.12
CA ILE A 48 2.44 2.18 -2.24
C ILE A 48 3.19 3.49 -1.94
N CYS A 49 4.33 3.37 -1.25
CA CYS A 49 5.22 4.49 -1.01
C CYS A 49 6.15 4.70 -2.19
N ILE A 50 6.08 5.87 -2.83
CA ILE A 50 7.00 6.28 -3.89
C ILE A 50 7.43 7.72 -3.65
N ASN A 51 8.73 7.98 -3.69
CA ASN A 51 9.29 9.30 -3.43
C ASN A 51 8.80 9.91 -2.09
N GLN A 52 8.75 9.10 -1.04
CA GLN A 52 8.28 9.48 0.31
C GLN A 52 6.81 9.94 0.37
N GLN A 53 6.00 9.57 -0.63
CA GLN A 53 4.57 9.85 -0.67
C GLN A 53 3.77 8.57 -0.86
N TRP A 54 2.67 8.45 -0.12
CA TRP A 54 1.69 7.39 -0.38
C TRP A 54 0.87 7.74 -1.61
N GLY A 55 0.78 6.80 -2.54
CA GLY A 55 -0.10 6.83 -3.70
C GLY A 55 -0.93 5.56 -3.79
N THR A 56 -1.95 5.58 -4.65
CA THR A 56 -2.83 4.44 -4.93
C THR A 56 -2.36 3.70 -6.18
N VAL A 57 -2.98 2.56 -6.48
CA VAL A 57 -2.66 1.76 -7.67
C VAL A 57 -3.91 1.62 -8.54
N CYS A 58 -3.75 1.80 -9.84
CA CYS A 58 -4.79 1.70 -10.86
C CYS A 58 -5.14 0.24 -11.19
N ASP A 59 -6.37 0.00 -11.65
CA ASP A 59 -6.86 -1.31 -12.08
C ASP A 59 -6.37 -1.79 -13.45
N GLY A 60 -5.83 -0.91 -14.28
CA GLY A 60 -5.21 -1.34 -15.53
C GLY A 60 -3.99 -2.21 -15.20
N GLY A 61 -3.91 -3.38 -15.82
CA GLY A 61 -2.84 -4.34 -15.53
C GLY A 61 -2.92 -5.00 -14.16
N TRP A 62 -3.90 -4.64 -13.31
CA TRP A 62 -4.03 -5.22 -11.98
C TRP A 62 -4.75 -6.56 -12.02
N ASP A 63 -4.00 -7.65 -11.90
CA ASP A 63 -4.53 -9.00 -11.83
C ASP A 63 -3.93 -9.79 -10.65
N VAL A 64 -4.09 -11.12 -10.70
CA VAL A 64 -3.61 -12.02 -9.65
C VAL A 64 -2.10 -11.97 -9.47
N ALA A 65 -1.32 -11.63 -10.51
CA ALA A 65 0.14 -11.49 -10.45
C ALA A 65 0.54 -10.33 -9.53
N GLU A 66 0.01 -9.14 -9.77
CA GLU A 66 0.24 -7.94 -8.95
C GLU A 66 -0.28 -8.17 -7.52
N ALA A 67 -1.48 -8.73 -7.39
CA ALA A 67 -2.08 -9.00 -6.08
C ALA A 67 -1.23 -9.95 -5.23
N ARG A 68 -0.64 -11.00 -5.85
CA ARG A 68 0.28 -11.91 -5.15
C ARG A 68 1.54 -11.21 -4.66
N ILE A 69 2.12 -10.35 -5.49
CA ILE A 69 3.31 -9.57 -5.13
C ILE A 69 2.97 -8.63 -3.98
N ALA A 70 1.85 -7.90 -4.05
CA ALA A 70 1.38 -7.02 -2.98
C ALA A 70 1.16 -7.78 -1.66
N CYS A 71 0.49 -8.93 -1.71
CA CYS A 71 0.31 -9.77 -0.53
C CYS A 71 1.65 -10.29 0.02
N SER A 72 2.58 -10.69 -0.83
CA SER A 72 3.93 -11.11 -0.41
C SER A 72 4.63 -10.00 0.38
N GLN A 73 4.59 -8.75 -0.12
CA GLN A 73 5.18 -7.57 0.53
C GLN A 73 4.54 -7.25 1.91
N LEU A 74 3.31 -7.70 2.16
CA LEU A 74 2.60 -7.51 3.42
C LEU A 74 2.92 -8.57 4.49
N GLY A 75 3.81 -9.53 4.21
CA GLY A 75 4.30 -10.49 5.21
C GLY A 75 3.96 -11.96 4.93
N ALA A 76 3.90 -12.36 3.65
CA ALA A 76 3.67 -13.71 3.14
C ALA A 76 2.26 -14.29 3.40
N PHE A 77 1.45 -14.33 2.35
CA PHE A 77 0.14 -14.98 2.29
C PHE A 77 0.12 -15.95 1.11
N ASP A 78 -0.44 -17.16 1.28
CA ASP A 78 -0.40 -18.22 0.27
C ASP A 78 -1.29 -17.92 -0.94
N PHE A 79 -2.24 -17.00 -0.77
CA PHE A 79 -3.20 -16.66 -1.79
C PHE A 79 -3.58 -15.19 -1.77
N ALA A 80 -3.94 -14.70 -2.96
CA ALA A 80 -4.34 -13.33 -3.20
C ALA A 80 -5.52 -13.28 -4.17
N ILE A 81 -6.44 -12.35 -3.94
CA ILE A 81 -7.50 -11.97 -4.87
C ILE A 81 -7.28 -10.51 -5.24
N ALA A 82 -7.24 -10.23 -6.55
CA ALA A 82 -7.23 -8.89 -7.09
C ALA A 82 -8.63 -8.27 -6.99
N LEU A 83 -8.73 -7.08 -6.42
CA LEU A 83 -9.97 -6.31 -6.36
C LEU A 83 -9.79 -5.06 -7.24
N THR A 84 -10.64 -4.91 -8.25
CA THR A 84 -10.68 -3.71 -9.11
C THR A 84 -11.77 -2.76 -8.64
N GLU A 85 -11.69 -1.49 -9.04
CA GLU A 85 -12.69 -0.46 -8.70
C GLU A 85 -12.99 -0.35 -7.18
N TYR A 86 -11.99 -0.61 -6.33
CA TYR A 86 -12.11 -0.51 -4.87
C TYR A 86 -12.43 0.92 -4.44
N GLY A 87 -11.80 1.89 -5.08
CA GLY A 87 -12.15 3.29 -4.95
C GLY A 87 -11.62 3.99 -3.68
N GLY A 88 -11.93 5.29 -3.58
CA GLY A 88 -11.87 6.04 -2.32
C GLY A 88 -10.48 6.45 -1.84
N GLY A 89 -9.44 6.26 -2.64
CA GLY A 89 -8.10 6.75 -2.34
C GLY A 89 -7.88 8.22 -2.73
N SER A 90 -6.66 8.69 -2.49
CA SER A 90 -6.22 10.04 -2.82
C SER A 90 -4.72 10.06 -3.11
N GLY A 91 -4.22 11.08 -3.82
CA GLY A 91 -2.81 11.25 -4.09
C GLY A 91 -2.42 10.86 -5.52
N LEU A 92 -1.16 10.48 -5.72
CA LEU A 92 -0.70 9.97 -7.02
C LEU A 92 -1.29 8.58 -7.28
N ILE A 93 -1.63 8.32 -8.54
CA ILE A 93 -2.08 7.00 -8.99
C ILE A 93 -0.93 6.35 -9.77
N HIS A 94 -0.56 5.16 -9.36
CA HIS A 94 0.51 4.37 -9.96
C HIS A 94 -0.05 3.18 -10.74
N TYR A 95 0.81 2.61 -11.57
CA TYR A 95 0.46 1.54 -12.48
C TYR A 95 1.57 0.50 -12.49
N PHE A 96 1.19 -0.78 -12.45
CA PHE A 96 2.12 -1.89 -12.49
C PHE A 96 1.57 -3.01 -13.36
N SER A 97 2.48 -3.63 -14.12
CA SER A 97 2.22 -4.84 -14.87
C SER A 97 3.40 -5.79 -14.70
N CYS A 98 3.11 -6.88 -14.02
CA CYS A 98 4.05 -7.84 -13.49
C CYS A 98 3.95 -9.16 -14.27
N ALA A 99 5.07 -9.87 -14.36
CA ALA A 99 5.10 -11.26 -14.80
C ALA A 99 4.67 -12.23 -13.68
N GLY A 100 4.68 -11.77 -12.43
CA GLY A 100 4.27 -12.52 -11.24
C GLY A 100 5.42 -13.18 -10.48
N ASN A 101 6.67 -12.85 -10.82
CA ASN A 101 7.88 -13.36 -10.17
C ASN A 101 8.78 -12.25 -9.59
N GLU A 102 8.28 -11.01 -9.61
CA GLU A 102 8.93 -9.85 -9.03
C GLU A 102 8.90 -9.89 -7.50
N ASN A 103 9.91 -9.27 -6.88
CA ASN A 103 10.00 -9.17 -5.41
C ASN A 103 9.14 -8.04 -4.82
N GLY A 104 8.61 -7.16 -5.66
CA GLY A 104 7.77 -6.05 -5.26
C GLY A 104 7.21 -5.32 -6.47
N LEU A 105 6.13 -4.55 -6.26
CA LEU A 105 5.42 -3.86 -7.33
C LEU A 105 6.32 -2.90 -8.12
N LEU A 106 7.29 -2.24 -7.47
CA LEU A 106 8.26 -1.36 -8.14
C LEU A 106 9.18 -2.06 -9.13
N ASN A 107 9.27 -3.38 -9.10
CA ASN A 107 10.08 -4.14 -10.05
C ASN A 107 9.28 -4.56 -11.29
N CYS A 108 7.98 -4.29 -11.32
CA CYS A 108 7.13 -4.54 -12.46
C CYS A 108 7.28 -3.45 -13.52
N SER A 109 6.80 -3.72 -14.74
CA SER A 109 6.70 -2.69 -15.76
C SER A 109 5.69 -1.63 -15.33
N SER A 110 6.02 -0.36 -15.55
CA SER A 110 5.08 0.77 -15.42
C SER A 110 4.62 1.30 -16.78
N ASP A 111 5.12 0.70 -17.87
CA ASP A 111 4.89 1.15 -19.24
C ASP A 111 3.75 0.33 -19.85
N LEU A 112 2.53 0.84 -19.72
CA LEU A 112 1.39 0.39 -20.50
C LEU A 112 0.66 1.61 -21.08
N ASP A 113 0.03 1.40 -22.23
CA ASP A 113 -0.87 2.37 -22.85
C ASP A 113 -2.20 2.34 -22.08
N VAL A 114 -2.18 2.90 -20.88
CA VAL A 114 -3.29 2.77 -19.94
C VAL A 114 -4.39 3.78 -20.28
N ASP A 115 -5.64 3.29 -20.30
CA ASP A 115 -6.82 4.14 -20.23
C ASP A 115 -6.74 5.12 -19.04
N TYR A 116 -7.44 6.25 -19.13
CA TYR A 116 -7.49 7.27 -18.08
C TYR A 116 -7.80 6.65 -16.70
N CYS A 117 -6.90 6.86 -15.74
CA CYS A 117 -7.06 6.38 -14.37
C CYS A 117 -7.46 7.49 -13.40
N TYR A 118 -8.37 7.15 -12.48
CA TYR A 118 -8.95 8.03 -11.46
C TYR A 118 -9.15 7.23 -10.17
N HIS A 119 -9.31 7.91 -9.03
CA HIS A 119 -9.48 7.22 -7.75
C HIS A 119 -10.69 6.31 -7.62
N SER A 120 -11.68 6.36 -8.53
CA SER A 120 -12.75 5.35 -8.60
C SER A 120 -12.27 3.98 -9.09
N ARG A 121 -11.09 3.94 -9.71
CA ARG A 121 -10.42 2.75 -10.27
C ARG A 121 -9.23 2.29 -9.42
N ASP A 122 -9.08 2.87 -8.23
CA ASP A 122 -8.07 2.39 -7.28
C ASP A 122 -8.35 0.93 -6.95
N VAL A 123 -7.29 0.14 -6.78
CA VAL A 123 -7.38 -1.31 -6.56
C VAL A 123 -7.23 -1.70 -5.11
N GLY A 124 -7.68 -2.90 -4.80
CA GLY A 124 -7.45 -3.56 -3.53
C GLY A 124 -6.90 -4.97 -3.70
N VAL A 125 -6.60 -5.57 -2.57
CA VAL A 125 -6.34 -7.01 -2.45
C VAL A 125 -7.15 -7.62 -1.33
N LEU A 126 -7.37 -8.92 -1.45
CA LEU A 126 -7.65 -9.79 -0.31
C LEU A 126 -6.56 -10.85 -0.26
N CYS A 127 -5.79 -10.86 0.83
CA CYS A 127 -4.71 -11.80 1.11
C CYS A 127 -5.16 -12.77 2.21
N TYR A 128 -4.90 -14.07 2.06
CA TYR A 128 -5.25 -15.06 3.08
C TYR A 128 -4.17 -16.11 3.28
N TYR A 129 -4.10 -16.62 4.51
CA TYR A 129 -3.20 -17.71 4.83
C TYR A 129 -3.75 -19.03 4.28
N GLY A 130 -2.90 -19.87 3.72
CA GLY A 130 -3.30 -21.12 3.10
C GLY A 130 -3.77 -22.17 4.10
N TRP A 131 -3.27 -22.12 5.33
CA TRP A 131 -3.74 -22.96 6.42
C TRP A 131 -5.19 -22.66 6.83
N PHE A 132 -5.76 -21.51 6.45
CA PHE A 132 -7.18 -21.24 6.65
C PHE A 132 -8.09 -21.96 5.63
N ILE A 133 -7.59 -22.25 4.42
CA ILE A 133 -8.35 -23.03 3.43
C ILE A 133 -8.37 -24.51 3.80
N ASP A 134 -7.26 -25.03 4.33
CA ASP A 134 -7.11 -26.44 4.71
C ASP A 134 -8.07 -26.86 5.86
N LEU A 135 -8.47 -25.92 6.73
CA LEU A 135 -9.43 -26.18 7.81
C LEU A 135 -10.87 -26.39 7.34
N ARG A 136 -11.22 -26.05 6.08
CA ARG A 136 -12.53 -26.33 5.50
C ARG A 136 -12.62 -27.69 4.78
N ASP A 137 -11.50 -28.38 4.62
CA ASP A 137 -11.45 -29.75 4.08
C ASP A 137 -11.37 -30.84 5.18
N HIS A 138 -11.49 -30.47 6.46
CA HIS A 138 -11.44 -31.37 7.62
C HIS A 138 -12.71 -31.33 8.52
N ILE A 139 -13.86 -30.89 8.00
CA ILE A 139 -15.17 -31.00 8.68
C ILE A 139 -16.10 -31.92 7.89
#